data_AF-A0A3D1ITA6-F1
#
_entry.id   AF-A0A3D1ITA6-F1
#
_cell.length_a   1.000
_cell.length_b   1.000
_cell.length_c   1.000
_cell.angle_alpha   90.00
_cell.angle_beta   90.00
_cell.angle_gamma   90.00
#
_symmetry.space_group_name_H-M   'P 1'
#
loop_
_entity.id
_entity.type
_entity.pdbx_description
1 polymer ?
#
loop_
_entity_poly.entity_id
_entity_poly.type
_entity_poly.pdbx_seq_one_letter_code
_entity_poly.pdbx_strand_id
1 'polypeptide(L)'
;MSERIAELMLEKKNLNANVDFYSATVYYSLDIPTDLFTPIFAIARTAGWTAHMIEHLDGNRLIRPRAQYAGDEGKPWVPLGDR
;
A
#
# COMPACT_ATOMS: atom_id res chain seq x y z
N MET A 1 23.65 10.11 -5.69
CA MET A 1 23.55 8.87 -4.88
C MET A 1 22.44 7.96 -5.41
N SER A 2 21.25 8.50 -5.68
CA SER A 2 20.09 7.75 -6.16
C SER A 2 20.33 7.02 -7.49
N GLU A 3 20.95 7.66 -8.49
CA GLU A 3 21.32 7.03 -9.78
C GLU A 3 22.16 5.76 -9.60
N ARG A 4 23.22 5.84 -8.80
CA ARG A 4 24.11 4.69 -8.53
C ARG A 4 23.36 3.51 -7.90
N ILE A 5 22.38 3.79 -7.04
CA ILE A 5 21.56 2.74 -6.41
C ILE A 5 20.59 2.15 -7.45
N ALA A 6 19.98 2.97 -8.30
CA ALA A 6 19.09 2.51 -9.37
C ALA A 6 19.83 1.60 -10.37
N GLU A 7 21.02 2.00 -10.82
CA GLU A 7 21.89 1.20 -11.69
C GLU A 7 22.24 -0.15 -11.05
N LEU A 8 22.64 -0.14 -9.79
CA LEU A 8 23.01 -1.36 -9.06
C LEU A 8 21.82 -2.31 -8.85
N MET A 9 20.62 -1.77 -8.59
CA MET A 9 19.39 -2.57 -8.47
C MET A 9 18.96 -3.16 -9.82
N LEU A 10 19.13 -2.41 -10.91
CA LEU A 10 18.90 -2.92 -12.26
C LEU A 10 19.89 -4.03 -12.60
N GLU A 11 21.19 -3.82 -12.39
CA GLU A 11 22.22 -4.81 -12.69
C GLU A 11 22.06 -6.10 -11.87
N LYS A 12 21.87 -5.98 -10.55
CA LYS A 12 21.90 -7.15 -9.66
C LYS A 12 20.57 -7.85 -9.51
N LYS A 13 19.46 -7.14 -9.70
CA LYS A 13 18.11 -7.64 -9.42
C LYS A 13 17.15 -7.48 -10.59
N ASN A 14 17.55 -6.82 -11.67
CA ASN A 14 16.68 -6.48 -12.80
C ASN A 14 15.44 -5.69 -12.35
N LEU A 15 15.63 -4.77 -11.40
CA LEU A 15 14.56 -3.94 -10.82
C LEU A 15 14.74 -2.49 -11.24
N ASN A 16 13.72 -1.94 -11.90
CA ASN A 16 13.63 -0.51 -12.18
C ASN A 16 13.18 0.26 -10.94
N ALA A 17 13.68 1.49 -10.79
CA ALA A 17 13.20 2.41 -9.78
C ALA A 17 11.74 2.80 -10.09
N ASN A 18 10.86 2.67 -9.10
CA ASN A 18 9.51 3.21 -9.18
C ASN A 18 9.49 4.71 -8.83
N VAL A 19 8.32 5.33 -8.92
CA VAL A 19 8.16 6.78 -8.66
C VAL A 19 8.60 7.18 -7.24
N ASP A 20 8.41 6.29 -6.25
CA ASP A 20 8.71 6.57 -4.85
C ASP A 20 10.22 6.70 -4.59
N PHE A 21 11.03 6.02 -5.37
CA PHE A 21 12.49 6.05 -5.22
C PHE A 21 13.06 7.45 -5.52
N TYR A 22 12.66 8.05 -6.63
CA TYR A 22 13.13 9.37 -7.03
C TYR A 22 12.39 10.49 -6.32
N SER A 23 11.12 10.32 -5.97
CA SER A 23 10.36 11.33 -5.22
C SER A 23 10.98 11.62 -3.86
N ALA A 24 11.57 10.62 -3.18
CA ALA A 24 12.32 10.84 -1.94
C ALA A 24 13.50 11.83 -2.12
N THR A 25 14.22 11.72 -3.23
CA THR A 25 15.33 12.64 -3.55
C THR A 25 14.81 14.04 -3.85
N VAL A 26 13.68 14.16 -4.55
CA VAL A 26 13.04 15.44 -4.86
C VAL A 26 12.57 16.13 -3.59
N TYR A 27 11.81 15.45 -2.72
CA TYR A 27 11.32 16.04 -1.48
C TYR A 27 12.44 16.43 -0.52
N TYR A 28 13.48 15.58 -0.41
CA TYR A 28 14.66 15.92 0.38
C TYR A 28 15.37 17.17 -0.16
N SER A 29 15.52 17.27 -1.49
CA SER A 29 16.12 18.46 -2.14
C SER A 29 15.30 19.74 -1.98
N LEU A 30 14.02 19.62 -1.59
CA LEU A 30 13.12 20.74 -1.30
C LEU A 30 13.07 21.08 0.20
N ASP A 31 13.95 20.49 1.02
CA ASP A 31 13.97 20.64 2.49
C ASP A 31 12.64 20.26 3.15
N ILE A 32 11.89 19.34 2.55
CA ILE A 32 10.65 18.83 3.12
C ILE A 32 11.02 17.78 4.19
N PRO A 33 10.55 17.92 5.44
CA PRO A 33 10.72 16.89 6.45
C PRO A 33 10.20 15.53 5.97
N THR A 34 10.96 14.45 6.21
CA THR A 34 10.61 13.09 5.77
C THR A 34 9.23 12.65 6.27
N ASP A 35 8.84 13.07 7.46
CA ASP A 35 7.51 12.80 8.05
C ASP A 35 6.35 13.38 7.22
N LEU A 36 6.63 14.33 6.31
CA LEU A 36 5.64 14.95 5.44
C LEU A 36 5.54 14.31 4.05
N PHE A 37 6.35 13.32 3.72
CA PHE A 37 6.30 12.67 2.39
C PHE A 37 4.95 11.96 2.16
N THR A 38 4.48 11.19 3.14
CA THR A 38 3.18 10.49 3.04
C THR A 38 1.98 11.45 3.06
N PRO A 39 1.95 12.52 3.89
CA PRO A 39 0.94 13.58 3.77
C PRO A 39 0.86 14.22 2.37
N ILE A 40 1.99 14.51 1.73
CA ILE A 40 2.01 15.04 0.35
C ILE A 40 1.38 14.05 -0.63
N PHE A 41 1.69 12.76 -0.50
CA PHE A 41 1.04 11.72 -1.29
C PHE A 41 -0.48 11.73 -1.11
N ALA A 42 -0.98 11.84 0.12
CA ALA A 42 -2.41 11.87 0.40
C ALA A 42 -3.09 13.09 -0.25
N ILE A 43 -2.48 14.28 -0.16
CA ILE A 43 -2.98 15.50 -0.82
C ILE A 43 -3.11 15.26 -2.32
N ALA A 44 -2.04 14.77 -2.97
CA ALA A 44 -2.04 14.53 -4.41
C ALA A 44 -3.05 13.44 -4.83
N ARG A 45 -3.16 12.35 -4.05
CA ARG A 45 -3.99 11.19 -4.40
C ARG A 45 -5.48 11.38 -4.10
N THR A 46 -5.82 12.36 -3.27
CA THR A 46 -7.22 12.67 -2.92
C THR A 46 -8.08 12.90 -4.16
N ALA A 47 -7.57 13.58 -5.19
CA ALA A 47 -8.30 13.77 -6.45
C ALA A 47 -8.71 12.43 -7.11
N GLY A 48 -7.78 11.47 -7.16
CA GLY A 48 -8.05 10.14 -7.70
C GLY A 48 -9.02 9.33 -6.83
N TRP A 49 -8.88 9.41 -5.49
CA TRP A 49 -9.83 8.77 -4.56
C TRP A 49 -11.25 9.30 -4.74
N THR A 50 -11.40 10.63 -4.86
CA THR A 50 -12.71 11.24 -5.09
C THR A 50 -13.29 10.89 -6.45
N ALA A 51 -12.46 10.81 -7.50
CA ALA A 51 -12.90 10.39 -8.83
C ALA A 51 -13.42 8.95 -8.81
N HIS A 52 -12.66 8.01 -8.23
CA HIS A 52 -13.11 6.63 -8.09
C HIS A 52 -14.35 6.47 -7.22
N MET A 53 -14.54 7.33 -6.21
CA MET A 53 -15.78 7.35 -5.43
C MET A 53 -16.98 7.76 -6.28
N ILE A 54 -16.85 8.78 -7.14
CA ILE A 54 -17.90 9.20 -8.07
C ILE A 54 -18.20 8.08 -9.06
N GLU A 55 -17.18 7.49 -9.68
CA GLU A 55 -17.33 6.33 -10.58
C GLU A 55 -18.06 5.16 -9.89
N HIS A 56 -17.73 4.91 -8.62
CA HIS A 56 -18.40 3.88 -7.84
C HIS A 56 -19.87 4.22 -7.56
N LEU A 57 -20.20 5.48 -7.27
CA LEU A 57 -21.59 5.91 -7.03
C LEU A 57 -22.44 5.78 -8.30
N ASP A 58 -21.87 6.03 -9.48
CA ASP A 58 -22.54 5.83 -10.77
C ASP A 58 -22.74 4.34 -11.11
N GLY A 59 -21.75 3.50 -10.76
CA GLY A 59 -21.72 2.06 -11.03
C GLY A 59 -21.90 1.18 -9.80
N ASN A 60 -22.71 1.62 -8.83
CA ASN A 60 -22.82 1.17 -7.43
C ASN A 60 -22.94 -0.35 -7.20
N ARG A 61 -21.81 -1.06 -7.34
CA ARG A 61 -21.70 -2.50 -7.15
C ARG A 61 -20.63 -2.79 -6.10
N LEU A 62 -21.09 -3.18 -4.91
CA LEU A 62 -20.23 -3.58 -3.82
C LEU A 62 -19.48 -4.88 -4.13
N ILE A 63 -18.19 -4.90 -3.82
CA ILE A 63 -17.42 -6.15 -3.75
C ILE A 63 -17.89 -6.97 -2.54
N ARG A 64 -18.13 -8.26 -2.75
CA ARG A 64 -18.47 -9.22 -1.68
C ARG A 64 -17.41 -10.33 -1.63
N PRO A 65 -16.25 -10.06 -1.02
CA PRO A 65 -15.18 -11.07 -0.96
C PRO A 65 -15.64 -12.26 -0.11
N ARG A 66 -15.22 -13.46 -0.52
CA ARG A 66 -15.41 -14.70 0.25
C ARG A 66 -14.05 -15.20 0.72
N ALA A 67 -14.02 -15.80 1.89
CA ALA A 67 -12.83 -16.45 2.42
C ALA A 67 -12.99 -17.98 2.38
N GLN A 68 -11.89 -18.69 2.24
CA GLN A 68 -11.81 -20.12 2.49
C GLN A 68 -11.54 -20.35 3.97
N TYR A 69 -12.38 -21.16 4.63
CA TYR A 69 -12.11 -21.57 6.00
C TYR A 69 -10.92 -22.53 6.03
N ALA A 70 -9.95 -22.25 6.92
CA ALA A 70 -8.73 -23.05 7.10
C ALA A 70 -8.43 -23.31 8.58
N GLY A 71 -9.42 -23.11 9.46
CA GLY A 71 -9.31 -23.49 10.87
C GLY A 71 -9.67 -24.96 11.09
N ASP A 72 -9.37 -25.48 12.28
CA ASP A 72 -9.80 -26.84 12.60
C ASP A 72 -11.32 -26.87 12.83
N GLU A 73 -11.98 -27.81 12.18
CA GLU A 73 -13.41 -28.04 12.31
C GLU A 73 -13.72 -28.97 13.50
N GLY A 74 -14.96 -28.89 14.00
CA GLY A 74 -15.47 -29.88 14.96
C GLY A 74 -14.80 -29.87 16.34
N LYS A 75 -14.18 -28.75 16.76
CA LYS A 75 -13.60 -28.66 18.12
C LYS A 75 -14.69 -28.91 19.17
N PRO A 76 -14.52 -29.91 20.06
CA PRO A 76 -15.46 -30.11 21.15
C PRO A 76 -15.36 -28.92 22.11
N TRP A 77 -16.48 -28.59 22.74
CA TRP A 77 -16.49 -27.61 23.82
C TRP A 77 -15.74 -28.15 25.03
N VAL A 78 -14.86 -27.33 25.63
CA VAL A 78 -14.12 -27.67 26.86
C VAL A 78 -14.54 -26.72 28.00
N PRO A 79 -15.16 -27.22 29.08
CA PRO A 79 -15.50 -26.44 30.27
C PRO A 79 -14.27 -25.76 30.86
N LEU A 80 -14.44 -24.58 31.47
CA LEU A 80 -13.32 -23.76 31.96
C LEU A 80 -12.39 -24.49 32.95
N GLY A 81 -12.92 -25.41 33.76
CA GLY A 81 -12.13 -26.18 34.73
C GLY A 81 -11.28 -27.31 34.12
N ASP A 82 -11.57 -27.69 32.86
CA ASP A 82 -10.95 -28.81 32.15
C ASP A 82 -10.10 -28.34 30.95
N ARG A 83 -9.84 -27.03 30.84
CA ARG A 83 -8.99 -26.43 29.80
C ARG A 83 -7.51 -26.54 30.13
#